data_AF-A0AAU6SVM7-F1
#
_entry.id   AF-A0AAU6SVM7-F1
#
_cell.length_a   1.000
_cell.length_b   1.000
_cell.length_c   1.000
_cell.angle_alpha   90.00
_cell.angle_beta   90.00
_cell.angle_gamma   90.00
#
_symmetry.space_group_name_H-M   'P 1'
#
loop_
_entity.id
_entity.type
_entity.pdbx_description
1 polymer ?
#
loop_
_entity_poly.entity_id
_entity_poly.type
_entity_poly.pdbx_seq_one_letter_code
_entity_poly.pdbx_strand_id
1 'polypeptide(L)'
;MYEVLKSLHLFTIATSAFLLSVRYILMMMDSHWLQHKFLKIYPHINDSLLLVTGIWLIVITGFIPYTAAAPWMTDKITCVLAYIALGFFALKFGRNKLLRSFAFLGAMGWLIMAGKVTASKAPMFFS
;
A
#
# COMPACT_ATOMS: atom_id res chain seq x y z
N MET A 1 5.30 -10.52 20.85
CA MET A 1 5.24 -9.10 20.42
C MET A 1 5.27 -8.97 18.90
N TYR A 2 6.23 -9.58 18.21
CA TYR A 2 6.33 -9.54 16.74
C TYR A 2 5.07 -10.05 16.00
N GLU A 3 4.53 -11.21 16.35
CA GLU A 3 3.36 -11.77 15.63
C GLU A 3 2.10 -10.89 15.73
N VAL A 4 1.85 -10.29 16.90
CA VAL A 4 0.71 -9.37 17.09
C VAL A 4 0.90 -8.13 16.22
N LEU A 5 2.09 -7.54 16.24
CA LEU A 5 2.42 -6.37 15.42
C LEU A 5 2.34 -6.67 13.92
N LYS A 6 2.80 -7.85 13.51
CA LYS A 6 2.73 -8.34 12.12
C LYS A 6 1.28 -8.52 11.67
N SER A 7 0.44 -9.16 12.48
CA SER A 7 -0.99 -9.31 12.20
C SER A 7 -1.68 -7.95 12.10
N LEU A 8 -1.36 -7.02 13.01
CA LEU A 8 -1.89 -5.66 12.97
C LEU A 8 -1.43 -4.92 11.70
N HIS A 9 -0.15 -5.02 11.32
CA HIS A 9 0.36 -4.45 10.10
C HIS A 9 -0.36 -5.01 8.85
N LEU A 10 -0.53 -6.33 8.76
CA LEU A 10 -1.28 -6.96 7.67
C LEU A 10 -2.74 -6.50 7.63
N PHE A 11 -3.37 -6.31 8.81
CA PHE A 11 -4.73 -5.76 8.89
C PHE A 11 -4.81 -4.32 8.37
N THR A 12 -3.82 -3.47 8.68
CA THR A 12 -3.76 -2.09 8.13
C THR A 12 -3.54 -2.07 6.63
N ILE A 13 -2.75 -3.00 6.08
CA ILE A 13 -2.56 -3.16 4.63
C ILE A 13 -3.87 -3.58 3.96
N ALA A 14 -4.56 -4.60 4.50
CA ALA A 14 -5.84 -5.06 3.98
C ALA A 14 -6.90 -3.94 4.02
N THR A 15 -6.94 -3.19 5.13
CA THR A 15 -7.84 -2.04 5.27
C THR A 15 -7.52 -0.94 4.27
N SER A 16 -6.24 -0.62 4.02
CA SER A 16 -5.82 0.35 3.01
C SER A 16 -6.29 -0.07 1.61
N ALA A 17 -6.03 -1.31 1.23
CA ALA A 17 -6.43 -1.86 -0.07
C ALA A 17 -7.97 -1.87 -0.24
N PHE A 18 -8.70 -2.22 0.81
CA PHE A 18 -10.15 -2.19 0.82
C PHE A 18 -10.69 -0.77 0.63
N LEU A 19 -10.20 0.21 1.41
CA LEU A 19 -10.62 1.60 1.29
C LEU A 19 -10.28 2.19 -0.09
N LEU A 20 -9.11 1.87 -0.65
CA LEU A 20 -8.76 2.28 -2.00
C LEU A 20 -9.76 1.71 -3.03
N SER A 21 -10.12 0.44 -2.89
CA SER A 21 -11.09 -0.24 -3.77
C SER A 21 -12.48 0.37 -3.68
N VAL A 22 -12.98 0.63 -2.46
CA VAL A 22 -14.27 1.30 -2.23
C VAL A 22 -14.27 2.69 -2.86
N ARG A 23 -13.22 3.49 -2.63
CA ARG A 23 -13.10 4.84 -3.21
C ARG A 23 -13.01 4.80 -4.73
N TYR A 24 -12.31 3.81 -5.28
CA TYR A 24 -12.22 3.61 -6.72
C TYR A 24 -13.58 3.28 -7.33
N ILE A 25 -14.35 2.36 -6.74
CA ILE A 25 -15.70 2.00 -7.19
C ILE A 25 -16.64 3.22 -7.12
N LEU A 26 -16.66 3.92 -5.98
CA LEU A 26 -17.49 5.12 -5.80
C LEU A 26 -17.14 6.21 -6.80
N MET A 27 -15.85 6.35 -7.13
CA MET A 27 -15.41 7.28 -8.16
C MET A 27 -15.82 6.83 -9.57
N MET A 28 -15.79 5.54 -9.89
CA MET A 28 -16.27 5.03 -11.18
C MET A 28 -17.77 5.22 -11.39
N MET A 29 -18.52 5.17 -10.29
CA MET A 29 -19.97 5.42 -10.23
C MET A 29 -20.32 6.91 -10.17
N ASP A 30 -19.34 7.81 -10.14
CA ASP A 30 -19.53 9.26 -9.95
C ASP A 30 -20.42 9.59 -8.72
N SER A 31 -20.30 8.78 -7.66
CA SER A 31 -21.19 8.84 -6.50
C SER A 31 -20.81 9.98 -5.55
N HIS A 32 -21.82 10.69 -5.06
CA HIS A 32 -21.69 11.76 -4.05
C HIS A 32 -21.08 11.25 -2.73
N TRP A 33 -21.17 9.94 -2.46
CA TRP A 33 -20.59 9.31 -1.27
C TRP A 33 -19.07 9.45 -1.19
N LEU A 34 -18.38 9.68 -2.31
CA LEU A 34 -16.93 9.96 -2.30
C LEU A 34 -16.59 11.22 -1.48
N GLN A 35 -17.55 12.14 -1.31
CA GLN A 35 -17.38 13.36 -0.52
C GLN A 35 -17.58 13.15 0.98
N HIS A 36 -18.04 11.96 1.40
CA HIS A 36 -18.32 11.67 2.81
C HIS A 36 -17.04 11.77 3.66
N LYS A 37 -17.14 12.45 4.80
CA LYS A 37 -15.98 12.75 5.68
C LYS A 37 -15.19 11.49 6.07
N PHE A 38 -15.91 10.38 6.30
CA PHE A 38 -15.29 9.09 6.63
C PHE A 38 -14.27 8.63 5.57
N LEU A 39 -14.64 8.65 4.28
CA LEU A 39 -13.78 8.18 3.19
C LEU A 39 -12.62 9.13 2.87
N LYS A 40 -12.65 10.35 3.41
CA LYS A 40 -11.55 11.30 3.33
C LYS A 40 -10.58 11.16 4.49
N ILE A 41 -11.08 11.00 5.73
CA ILE A 41 -10.26 11.06 6.95
C ILE A 41 -9.72 9.68 7.33
N TYR A 42 -10.57 8.64 7.30
CA TYR A 42 -10.23 7.31 7.79
C TYR A 42 -9.02 6.67 7.08
N PRO A 43 -8.84 6.81 5.74
CA PRO A 43 -7.64 6.34 5.07
C PRO A 43 -6.35 6.93 5.67
N HIS A 44 -6.33 8.23 6.00
CA HIS A 44 -5.13 8.86 6.55
C HIS A 44 -4.75 8.33 7.95
N ILE A 45 -5.75 7.99 8.76
CA ILE A 45 -5.51 7.36 10.08
C ILE A 45 -4.92 5.96 9.88
N ASN A 46 -5.51 5.17 8.98
CA ASN A 46 -5.01 3.84 8.66
C ASN A 46 -3.61 3.88 8.04
N ASP A 47 -3.32 4.83 7.16
CA ASP A 47 -2.01 5.00 6.53
C ASP A 47 -0.95 5.35 7.57
N SER A 48 -1.28 6.20 8.54
CA SER A 48 -0.40 6.52 9.66
C SER A 48 -0.08 5.27 10.50
N LEU A 49 -1.11 4.45 10.80
CA LEU A 49 -0.92 3.18 11.50
C LEU A 49 -0.09 2.18 10.68
N LEU A 50 -0.31 2.10 9.37
CA LEU A 50 0.44 1.24 8.46
C LEU A 50 1.93 1.61 8.45
N LEU A 51 2.24 2.90 8.41
CA LEU A 51 3.62 3.39 8.46
C LEU A 51 4.27 3.14 9.82
N VAL A 52 3.58 3.49 10.92
CA VAL A 52 4.09 3.29 12.29
C VAL A 52 4.37 1.80 12.54
N THR A 53 3.45 0.91 12.16
CA THR A 53 3.61 -0.53 12.34
C THR A 53 4.72 -1.11 11.46
N GLY A 54 4.89 -0.60 10.23
CA GLY A 54 5.99 -0.98 9.35
C GLY A 54 7.36 -0.57 9.91
N ILE A 55 7.50 0.66 10.40
CA ILE A 55 8.73 1.14 11.05
C ILE A 55 9.02 0.31 12.31
N TRP A 56 8.00 0.03 13.11
CA TRP A 56 8.17 -0.78 14.31
C TRP A 56 8.62 -2.22 14.00
N LEU A 57 8.12 -2.81 12.90
CA LEU A 57 8.60 -4.11 12.42
C LEU A 57 10.07 -4.06 11.99
N ILE A 58 10.50 -2.98 11.32
CA ILE A 58 11.92 -2.77 10.96
C ILE A 58 12.78 -2.73 12.23
N VAL A 59 12.37 -1.97 13.25
CA VAL A 59 13.11 -1.84 14.52
C VAL A 59 13.23 -3.18 15.25
N ILE A 60 12.15 -3.97 15.32
CA ILE A 60 12.17 -5.28 15.99
C ILE A 60 13.00 -6.31 15.21
N THR A 61 12.92 -6.29 13.88
CA THR A 61 13.59 -7.31 13.04
C THR A 61 15.03 -6.97 12.71
N GLY A 62 15.43 -5.70 12.82
CA GLY A 62 16.77 -5.22 12.47
C GLY A 62 17.05 -5.17 10.96
N PHE A 63 16.03 -5.36 10.11
CA PHE A 63 16.20 -5.30 8.66
C PHE A 63 16.27 -3.86 8.17
N ILE A 64 17.49 -3.35 7.98
CA ILE A 64 17.73 -1.98 7.54
C ILE A 64 17.57 -1.90 6.01
N PRO A 65 16.65 -1.07 5.49
CA PRO A 65 16.51 -0.86 4.04
C PRO A 65 17.75 -0.20 3.45
N TYR A 66 17.95 -0.35 2.13
CA TYR A 66 19.11 0.19 1.40
C TYR A 66 20.47 -0.36 1.84
N THR A 67 20.48 -1.55 2.45
CA THR A 67 21.71 -2.28 2.79
C THR A 67 21.79 -3.60 2.04
N ALA A 68 23.01 -4.07 1.76
CA ALA A 68 23.26 -5.37 1.13
C ALA A 68 22.78 -6.57 1.97
N ALA A 69 22.54 -6.37 3.27
CA ALA A 69 22.02 -7.39 4.17
C ALA A 69 20.51 -7.63 4.00
N ALA A 70 19.75 -6.67 3.48
CA ALA A 70 18.30 -6.77 3.30
C ALA A 70 17.79 -6.07 2.03
N PRO A 71 18.28 -6.45 0.83
CA PRO A 71 17.89 -5.80 -0.43
C PRO A 71 16.38 -5.95 -0.71
N TRP A 72 15.78 -7.06 -0.31
CA TRP A 72 14.33 -7.30 -0.38
C TRP A 72 13.50 -6.23 0.40
N MET A 73 14.07 -5.59 1.42
CA MET A 73 13.39 -4.51 2.15
C MET A 73 13.28 -3.25 1.29
N THR A 74 14.33 -2.95 0.52
CA THR A 74 14.34 -1.85 -0.46
C THR A 74 13.29 -2.07 -1.55
N ASP A 75 13.21 -3.29 -2.07
CA ASP A 75 12.19 -3.69 -3.05
C ASP A 75 10.78 -3.53 -2.47
N LYS A 76 10.57 -3.95 -1.21
CA LYS A 76 9.28 -3.81 -0.54
C LYS A 76 8.86 -2.34 -0.41
N ILE A 77 9.76 -1.46 0.01
CA ILE A 77 9.48 -0.01 0.10
C ILE A 77 9.16 0.56 -1.28
N THR A 78 9.92 0.17 -2.30
CA THR A 78 9.69 0.60 -3.69
C THR A 78 8.29 0.19 -4.17
N CYS A 79 7.87 -1.05 -3.89
CA CYS A 79 6.52 -1.52 -4.22
C CYS A 79 5.43 -0.72 -3.49
N VAL A 80 5.63 -0.41 -2.20
CA VAL A 80 4.68 0.39 -1.41
C VAL A 80 4.57 1.82 -1.97
N LEU A 81 5.69 2.44 -2.33
CA LEU A 81 5.68 3.77 -2.95
C LEU A 81 4.95 3.76 -4.30
N ALA A 82 5.19 2.75 -5.14
CA ALA A 82 4.49 2.58 -6.41
C ALA A 82 2.98 2.37 -6.20
N TYR A 83 2.58 1.56 -5.21
CA TYR A 83 1.18 1.38 -4.80
C TYR A 83 0.51 2.70 -4.43
N ILE A 84 1.15 3.52 -3.59
CA ILE A 84 0.59 4.82 -3.16
C ILE A 84 0.49 5.78 -4.34
N ALA A 85 1.54 5.89 -5.16
CA ALA A 85 1.57 6.78 -6.32
C ALA A 85 0.47 6.43 -7.33
N LEU A 86 0.30 5.14 -7.64
CA LEU A 86 -0.73 4.67 -8.56
C LEU A 86 -2.14 4.78 -7.96
N GLY A 87 -2.31 4.53 -6.66
CA GLY A 87 -3.57 4.76 -5.98
C GLY A 87 -4.01 6.22 -6.01
N PHE A 88 -3.06 7.15 -5.80
CA PHE A 88 -3.32 8.58 -5.91
C PHE A 88 -3.64 9.00 -7.36
N PHE A 89 -2.90 8.46 -8.33
CA PHE A 89 -3.15 8.72 -9.74
C PHE A 89 -4.53 8.19 -10.17
N ALA A 90 -4.89 6.99 -9.74
CA ALA A 90 -6.19 6.37 -10.00
C ALA A 90 -7.33 7.25 -9.47
N LEU A 91 -7.21 7.85 -8.29
CA LEU A 91 -8.29 8.64 -7.69
C LEU A 91 -8.33 10.11 -8.12
N LYS A 92 -7.18 10.77 -8.31
CA LYS A 92 -7.12 12.24 -8.46
C LYS A 92 -6.71 12.72 -9.86
N PHE A 93 -5.83 12.01 -10.55
CA PHE A 93 -5.19 12.50 -11.78
C PHE A 93 -5.64 11.81 -13.07
N GLY A 94 -6.29 10.65 -12.99
CA GLY A 94 -6.77 10.00 -14.19
C GLY A 94 -7.78 10.88 -14.92
N ARG A 95 -7.45 11.29 -16.15
CA ARG A 95 -8.36 12.05 -17.03
C ARG A 95 -9.55 11.20 -17.50
N ASN A 96 -9.30 9.92 -17.77
CA ASN A 96 -10.29 8.99 -18.31
C ASN A 96 -10.51 7.80 -17.36
N LYS A 97 -11.75 7.25 -17.34
CA LYS A 97 -12.11 6.08 -16.54
C LYS A 97 -11.19 4.87 -16.83
N LEU A 98 -10.82 4.65 -18.09
CA LEU A 98 -9.87 3.58 -18.47
C LEU A 98 -8.50 3.72 -17.80
N LEU A 99 -7.90 4.91 -17.84
CA LEU A 99 -6.56 5.15 -17.27
C LEU A 99 -6.58 4.99 -15.75
N ARG A 100 -7.69 5.37 -15.12
CA ARG A 100 -7.95 5.15 -13.69
C ARG A 100 -8.03 3.66 -13.37
N SER A 101 -8.67 2.85 -14.21
CA SER A 101 -8.72 1.39 -14.06
C SER A 101 -7.34 0.76 -14.16
N PHE A 102 -6.54 1.15 -15.15
CA PHE A 102 -5.17 0.65 -15.29
C PHE A 102 -4.30 1.03 -14.08
N ALA A 103 -4.43 2.25 -13.58
CA ALA A 103 -3.70 2.68 -12.39
C ALA A 103 -4.14 1.92 -11.13
N PHE A 104 -5.44 1.65 -10.97
CA PHE A 104 -5.96 0.85 -9.86
C PHE A 104 -5.46 -0.60 -9.91
N LEU A 105 -5.54 -1.24 -11.08
CA LEU A 105 -5.01 -2.59 -11.29
C LEU A 105 -3.49 -2.64 -11.08
N GLY A 106 -2.77 -1.62 -11.55
CA GLY A 106 -1.34 -1.45 -11.30
C GLY A 106 -1.03 -1.34 -9.80
N ALA A 107 -1.78 -0.52 -9.06
CA ALA A 107 -1.62 -0.40 -7.61
C ALA A 107 -1.82 -1.75 -6.91
N MET A 108 -2.88 -2.50 -7.25
CA MET A 108 -3.09 -3.86 -6.71
C MET A 108 -1.96 -4.81 -7.09
N GLY A 109 -1.43 -4.73 -8.31
CA GLY A 109 -0.27 -5.50 -8.75
C GLY A 109 0.96 -5.25 -7.88
N TRP A 110 1.28 -3.98 -7.59
CA TRP A 110 2.39 -3.62 -6.70
C TRP A 110 2.18 -4.06 -5.26
N LEU A 111 0.94 -4.02 -4.75
CA LEU A 111 0.60 -4.53 -3.42
C LEU A 111 0.86 -6.05 -3.33
N ILE A 112 0.43 -6.81 -4.33
CA ILE A 112 0.68 -8.26 -4.41
C ILE A 112 2.18 -8.52 -4.50
N MET A 113 2.90 -7.73 -5.30
CA MET A 113 4.35 -7.83 -5.42
C MET A 113 5.07 -7.59 -4.08
N ALA A 114 4.69 -6.56 -3.32
CA ALA A 114 5.22 -6.31 -1.98
C ALA A 114 5.01 -7.50 -1.03
N GLY A 115 3.85 -8.17 -1.13
CA GLY A 115 3.56 -9.41 -0.41
C GLY A 115 4.49 -10.55 -0.82
N LYS A 116 4.69 -10.74 -2.14
CA LYS A 116 5.61 -11.76 -2.68
C LYS A 116 7.04 -11.53 -2.24
N VAL A 117 7.56 -10.30 -2.33
CA VAL A 117 8.91 -9.93 -1.87
C VAL A 117 9.10 -10.30 -0.39
N THR A 118 8.09 -10.06 0.45
CA THR A 118 8.14 -10.40 1.88
C THR A 118 8.15 -11.92 2.10
N ALA A 119 7.42 -12.68 1.28
CA ALA A 119 7.33 -14.14 1.39
C ALA A 119 8.61 -14.83 0.88
N SER A 120 9.17 -14.37 -0.23
CA SER A 120 10.40 -14.94 -0.80
C SER A 120 11.65 -14.48 -0.05
N LYS A 121 11.63 -13.28 0.56
CA LYS A 121 12.81 -12.59 1.12
C LYS A 121 13.99 -12.52 0.14
N ALA A 122 13.72 -12.65 -1.16
CA ALA A 122 14.69 -12.63 -2.22
C ALA A 122 14.68 -11.26 -2.91
N PRO A 123 15.85 -10.69 -3.27
CA PRO A 123 15.91 -9.50 -4.11
C PRO A 123 15.29 -9.81 -5.48
N MET A 124 14.36 -8.97 -5.90
CA MET A 124 13.70 -9.03 -7.21
C MET A 124 14.12 -7.89 -8.12
N PHE A 125 14.46 -6.72 -7.59
CA PHE A 125 14.86 -5.56 -8.42
C PHE A 125 16.26 -5.06 -8.12
N PHE A 126 16.61 -4.92 -6.85
CA PHE A 126 17.92 -4.44 -6.42
C PHE A 126 18.72 -5.60 -5.83
N SER A 127 19.73 -6.06 -6.56
CA SER A 127 20.64 -7.17 -6.20
C SER A 127 21.90 -6.66 -5.50
#